data_AF-A0A290X421-F1
#
_entry.id   AF-A0A290X421-F1
#
_cell.length_a   1.000
_cell.length_b   1.000
_cell.length_c   1.000
_cell.angle_alpha   90.00
_cell.angle_beta   90.00
_cell.angle_gamma   90.00
#
_symmetry.space_group_name_H-M   'P 1'
#
loop_
_entity.id
_entity.type
_entity.pdbx_description
1 polymer ?
#
loop_
_entity_poly.entity_id
_entity_poly.type
_entity_poly.pdbx_seq_one_letter_code
_entity_poly.pdbx_strand_id
1 'polypeptide(L)' 'MVRLLMYGLLGTVIEKLFYWPGWAMLRLFTLGHYPPARGLPHNRFAVALFAAVVIASGLLMALT' A
#
# COMPACT_ATOMS: atom_id res chain seq x y z
N MET A 1 -19.72 15.13 7.83
CA MET A 1 -19.59 15.11 6.35
C MET A 1 -18.14 15.30 5.90
N VAL A 2 -17.50 16.45 6.16
CA VAL A 2 -16.14 16.78 5.68
C VAL A 2 -15.09 15.71 6.04
N ARG A 3 -15.07 15.23 7.28
CA ARG A 3 -14.13 14.19 7.74
C ARG A 3 -14.24 12.89 6.93
N LEU A 4 -15.44 12.48 6.58
CA LEU A 4 -15.68 11.24 5.81
C LEU A 4 -15.17 11.38 4.37
N LEU A 5 -15.45 12.52 3.75
CA LEU A 5 -14.95 12.87 2.42
C LEU A 5 -13.42 12.91 2.40
N MET A 6 -12.81 13.51 3.42
CA MET A 6 -11.36 13.59 3.54
C MET A 6 -10.71 12.21 3.66
N TYR A 7 -11.24 11.32 4.52
CA TYR A 7 -10.73 9.96 4.63
C TYR A 7 -10.95 9.13 3.35
N GLY A 8 -12.09 9.30 2.67
CA GLY A 8 -12.36 8.62 1.39
C GLY A 8 -11.39 9.07 0.29
N LEU A 9 -11.14 10.38 0.20
CA LEU A 9 -10.18 10.94 -0.76
C LEU A 9 -8.76 10.45 -0.47
N LEU A 10 -8.34 10.54 0.80
CA LEU A 10 -7.01 10.11 1.22
C LEU A 10 -6.80 8.61 0.96
N GLY A 11 -7.80 7.78 1.28
CA GLY A 11 -7.77 6.35 1.00
C GLY A 11 -7.63 6.05 -0.49
N THR A 12 -8.36 6.78 -1.34
CA THR A 12 -8.27 6.65 -2.80
C THR A 12 -6.89 7.05 -3.32
N VAL A 13 -6.33 8.16 -2.82
CA VAL A 13 -5.00 8.64 -3.21
C VAL A 13 -3.92 7.63 -2.79
N ILE A 14 -3.99 7.11 -1.56
CA ILE A 14 -3.07 6.09 -1.06
C ILE A 14 -3.14 4.84 -1.94
N GLU A 15 -4.34 4.33 -2.21
CA GLU A 15 -4.52 3.16 -3.07
C GLU A 15 -3.94 3.39 -4.46
N LYS A 16 -4.25 4.52 -5.11
CA LYS A 16 -3.77 4.80 -6.48
C LYS A 16 -2.26 4.97 -6.56
N LEU A 17 -1.63 5.61 -5.58
CA LEU A 17 -0.20 5.90 -5.59
C LEU A 17 0.65 4.71 -5.11
N PHE A 18 0.23 4.05 -4.04
CA PHE A 18 1.06 3.07 -3.34
C PHE A 18 0.68 1.61 -3.62
N TYR A 19 -0.42 1.34 -4.31
CA TYR A 19 -0.78 -0.03 -4.67
C TYR A 19 0.29 -0.71 -5.53
N TRP A 20 0.75 -0.05 -6.60
CA TRP A 20 1.76 -0.62 -7.49
C TRP A 20 3.11 -0.84 -6.80
N PRO A 21 3.65 0.15 -6.05
CA PRO A 21 4.84 -0.06 -5.20
C PRO A 21 4.67 -1.18 -4.17
N GLY A 22 3.52 -1.23 -3.48
CA GLY A 22 3.24 -2.23 -2.46
C GLY A 22 3.15 -3.63 -3.05
N TRP A 23 2.55 -3.75 -4.23
CA TRP A 23 2.50 -5.01 -4.97
C TRP A 23 3.90 -5.48 -5.37
N ALA A 24 4.75 -4.58 -5.88
CA ALA A 24 6.12 -4.89 -6.25
C ALA A 24 6.96 -5.31 -5.04
N MET A 25 6.85 -4.58 -3.91
CA MET A 25 7.54 -4.93 -2.67
C MET A 25 7.09 -6.29 -2.14
N LEU A 26 5.79 -6.54 -2.06
CA LEU A 26 5.28 -7.84 -1.63
C LEU A 26 5.75 -8.95 -2.56
N ARG A 27 5.80 -8.71 -3.87
CA ARG A 27 6.35 -9.68 -4.82
C ARG A 27 7.83 -9.95 -4.59
N LEU A 28 8.63 -8.93 -4.27
CA LEU A 28 10.05 -9.10 -3.93
C LEU A 28 10.22 -9.89 -2.61
N PHE A 29 9.48 -9.52 -1.56
CA PHE A 29 9.55 -10.19 -0.25
C PHE A 29 9.04 -11.63 -0.27
N THR A 30 8.11 -11.94 -1.16
CA THR A 30 7.55 -13.29 -1.33
C THR A 30 8.24 -14.09 -2.44
N LEU A 31 9.38 -13.62 -2.96
CA LEU A 31 10.13 -14.30 -4.04
C LEU A 31 9.26 -14.61 -5.27
N GLY A 32 8.34 -13.71 -5.61
CA GLY A 32 7.45 -13.84 -6.76
C GLY A 32 6.12 -14.56 -6.49
N HIS A 33 5.88 -15.10 -5.28
CA HIS A 33 4.65 -15.82 -4.94
C HIS A 33 3.43 -14.90 -4.77
N TYR A 34 3.64 -13.59 -4.64
CA TYR A 34 2.56 -12.60 -4.65
C TYR A 34 2.15 -12.23 -6.08
N PRO A 35 0.85 -12.09 -6.37
CA PRO A 35 -0.32 -12.16 -5.47
C PRO A 35 -0.80 -13.60 -5.20
N PRO A 36 -1.48 -13.86 -4.06
CA PRO A 36 -2.03 -15.17 -3.72
C PRO A 36 -2.99 -15.70 -4.79
N ALA A 37 -3.14 -17.03 -4.82
CA ALA A 37 -3.92 -17.74 -5.83
C ALA A 37 -5.31 -17.11 -6.10
N ARG A 38 -5.69 -17.09 -7.38
CA ARG A 38 -6.96 -16.50 -7.87
C ARG A 38 -8.14 -17.08 -7.08
N GLY A 39 -8.88 -16.22 -6.39
CA GLY A 39 -10.08 -16.60 -5.62
C GLY A 39 -10.17 -15.99 -4.22
N LEU A 40 -9.06 -15.50 -3.66
CA LEU A 40 -9.05 -14.81 -2.37
C LEU A 40 -9.34 -13.30 -2.53
N PRO A 41 -10.20 -12.71 -1.68
CA PRO A 41 -10.40 -11.26 -1.67
C PRO A 41 -9.07 -10.57 -1.34
N HIS A 42 -8.52 -9.89 -2.34
CA HIS A 42 -7.25 -9.18 -2.24
C HIS A 42 -7.51 -7.72 -1.85
N ASN A 43 -7.12 -7.35 -0.63
CA ASN A 43 -7.33 -6.00 -0.11
C ASN A 43 -6.26 -5.03 -0.64
N ARG A 44 -6.59 -4.28 -1.70
CA ARG A 44 -5.69 -3.30 -2.35
C ARG A 44 -5.25 -2.19 -1.41
N PHE A 45 -6.14 -1.74 -0.53
CA PHE A 45 -5.84 -0.68 0.43
C PHE A 45 -4.76 -1.13 1.42
N ALA A 46 -4.83 -2.39 1.90
CA ALA A 46 -3.80 -2.92 2.80
C ALA A 46 -2.41 -2.97 2.14
N VAL A 47 -2.35 -3.35 0.86
CA VAL A 47 -1.10 -3.38 0.07
C VAL A 47 -0.53 -1.98 -0.12
N ALA A 48 -1.39 -1.03 -0.46
CA ALA A 48 -1.00 0.36 -0.63
C ALA A 48 -0.53 0.99 0.69
N LEU A 49 -1.25 0.74 1.79
CA LEU A 49 -0.89 1.22 3.11
C LEU A 49 0.45 0.63 3.56
N PHE A 50 0.70 -0.65 3.30
CA PHE A 50 1.99 -1.29 3.57
C PHE A 50 3.15 -0.54 2.88
N ALA A 51 3.04 -0.30 1.58
CA ALA A 51 4.07 0.46 0.85
C ALA A 51 4.24 1.88 1.40
N ALA A 52 3.14 2.58 1.68
CA ALA A 52 3.19 3.93 2.24
C ALA A 52 3.96 3.96 3.56
N VAL A 53 3.70 3.01 4.47
CA VAL A 53 4.39 2.90 5.76
C VAL A 53 5.87 2.59 5.55
N VAL A 54 6.22 1.60 4.72
CA VAL A 54 7.63 1.24 4.47
C VAL A 54 8.42 2.41 3.91
N ILE A 55 7.87 3.12 2.92
CA ILE A 55 8.53 4.28 2.30
C ILE A 55 8.65 5.43 3.31
N ALA A 56 7.58 5.73 4.06
CA ALA A 56 7.60 6.80 5.06
C ALA A 56 8.61 6.50 6.18
N SER A 57 8.67 5.26 6.68
CA SER A 57 9.64 4.84 7.68
C SER A 57 11.08 4.92 7.16
N GLY A 58 11.33 4.47 5.93
CA GLY A 58 12.64 4.57 5.30
C GLY A 58 13.09 6.02 5.10
N LEU A 59 12.17 6.89 4.69
CA LEU A 59 12.43 8.33 4.54
C LEU A 59 12.73 8.98 5.90
N LEU A 60 11.95 8.66 6.94
CA LEU A 60 12.20 9.15 8.29
C LEU A 60 13.59 8.74 8.79
N MET A 61 13.96 7.47 8.63
CA MET A 61 15.29 6.98 9.01
C MET A 61 16.42 7.66 8.23
N ALA A 62 16.19 8.02 6.97
CA ALA A 62 17.21 8.71 6.15
C ALA A 62 17.37 10.19 6.52
N LEU A 63 16.38 10.79 7.19
CA LEU A 63 16.34 12.20 7.57
C LEU A 63 16.75 12.45 9.03
N THR A 64 16.93 11.39 9.82
CA THR A 64 17.38 11.41 11.23
C THR A 64 18.81 10.93 11.34
#